data_AF-A0A1F8RS07-F1
#
_entry.id   AF-A0A1F8RS07-F1
#
_cell.length_a   1.000
_cell.length_b   1.000
_cell.length_c   1.000
_cell.angle_alpha   90.00
_cell.angle_beta   90.00
_cell.angle_gamma   90.00
#
_symmetry.space_group_name_H-M   'P 1'
#
loop_
_entity.id
_entity.type
_entity.pdbx_description
1 polymer ?
#
loop_
_entity_poly.entity_id
_entity_poly.type
_entity_poly.pdbx_seq_one_letter_code
_entity_poly.pdbx_strand_id
1 'polypeptide(L)'
;MRLGWLPVAVVVGIAGVVGVVLFFVAGPNGGTAFDSNPVAATEDSVATGARLYQNNCQVCHGPDGRGGALAPDLTLHISIRTDGFLFSRISEGFPTDGDQKTMPAFKDQLTETERWHLVNFLRETFRRPPPILPEEMSQ
;
A
#
# COMPACT_ATOMS: atom_id res chain seq x y z
N MET A 1 -57.50 12.31 45.91
CA MET A 1 -56.10 11.88 45.61
C MET A 1 -56.00 11.47 44.16
N ARG A 2 -55.53 12.38 43.29
CA ARG A 2 -55.05 12.07 41.93
C ARG A 2 -53.86 12.95 41.65
N LEU A 3 -52.75 12.28 41.36
CA LEU A 3 -51.43 12.78 41.04
C LEU A 3 -51.48 13.45 39.65
N GLY A 4 -51.11 14.73 39.57
CA GLY A 4 -50.93 15.46 38.31
C GLY A 4 -49.53 16.04 38.28
N TRP A 5 -48.66 15.43 37.47
CA TRP A 5 -47.32 15.94 37.17
C TRP A 5 -47.42 17.19 36.29
N LEU A 6 -46.74 18.27 36.68
CA LEU A 6 -46.46 19.42 35.82
C LEU A 6 -45.39 19.04 34.78
N PRO A 7 -45.54 19.40 33.49
CA PRO A 7 -44.47 19.23 32.52
C PRO A 7 -43.43 20.34 32.69
N VAL A 8 -42.19 19.97 33.01
CA VAL A 8 -41.05 20.89 32.91
C VAL A 8 -40.71 21.04 31.43
N ALA A 9 -40.75 22.30 30.99
CA ALA A 9 -40.56 22.74 29.62
C ALA A 9 -39.22 22.27 29.02
N VAL A 10 -39.28 21.83 27.76
CA VAL A 10 -38.12 21.60 26.90
C VAL A 10 -37.44 22.93 26.61
N VAL A 11 -36.27 23.15 27.21
CA VAL A 11 -35.33 24.20 26.79
C VAL A 11 -34.00 23.51 26.53
N VAL A 12 -33.74 23.11 25.28
CA VAL A 12 -32.38 22.80 24.83
C VAL A 12 -32.06 23.76 23.70
N GLY A 13 -31.18 24.70 24.03
CA GLY A 13 -30.76 25.81 23.21
C GLY A 13 -29.82 25.44 22.06
N ILE A 14 -29.61 26.43 21.21
CA ILE A 14 -28.93 26.46 19.91
C ILE A 14 -27.40 26.19 20.01
N ALA A 15 -26.89 25.65 21.11
CA ALA A 15 -25.47 25.35 21.31
C ALA A 15 -25.01 23.97 20.76
N GLY A 16 -25.95 23.12 20.31
CA GLY A 16 -25.64 21.76 19.86
C GLY A 16 -25.19 21.62 18.39
N VAL A 17 -25.44 22.63 17.54
CA VAL A 17 -25.20 22.49 16.09
C VAL A 17 -23.75 22.83 15.71
N VAL A 18 -23.09 23.75 16.43
CA VAL A 18 -21.70 24.15 16.11
C VAL A 18 -20.69 23.07 16.49
N GLY A 19 -20.94 22.33 17.57
CA GLY A 19 -20.03 21.26 18.04
C GLY A 19 -19.99 20.03 17.14
N VAL A 20 -21.06 19.75 16.38
CA VAL A 20 -21.10 18.61 15.44
C VAL A 20 -20.43 18.95 14.11
N VAL A 21 -20.36 20.22 13.73
CA VAL A 21 -19.72 20.66 12.47
C VAL A 21 -18.19 20.62 12.55
N LEU A 22 -17.60 20.79 13.75
CA LEU A 22 -16.13 20.81 13.92
C LEU A 22 -15.47 19.43 14.02
N PHE A 23 -16.25 18.33 14.05
CA PHE A 23 -15.70 16.98 13.93
C PHE A 23 -15.62 16.45 12.49
N PHE A 24 -16.14 17.20 11.51
CA PHE A 24 -16.14 16.79 10.09
C PHE A 24 -15.24 17.64 9.18
N VAL A 25 -14.48 18.60 9.72
CA VAL A 25 -13.65 19.53 8.92
C VAL A 25 -12.14 19.19 8.97
N ALA A 26 -11.75 18.06 9.56
CA ALA A 26 -10.35 17.61 9.54
C ALA A 26 -10.24 16.08 9.46
N GLY A 27 -10.75 15.48 8.38
CA GLY A 27 -10.23 14.18 7.93
C GLY A 27 -8.84 14.40 7.31
N PRO A 28 -7.82 13.59 7.63
CA PRO A 28 -6.53 13.71 6.96
C PRO A 28 -6.76 13.50 5.46
N ASN A 29 -6.14 14.39 4.69
CA ASN A 29 -6.13 14.47 3.23
C ASN A 29 -6.32 13.09 2.58
N GLY A 30 -7.28 13.01 1.65
CA GLY A 30 -7.71 11.81 0.94
C GLY A 30 -6.64 11.10 0.10
N GLY A 31 -5.64 10.52 0.76
CA GLY A 31 -5.00 9.28 0.34
C GLY A 31 -5.83 8.13 0.89
N THR A 32 -6.18 7.17 0.05
CA THR A 32 -6.75 5.93 0.55
C THR A 32 -5.68 5.26 1.42
N ALA A 33 -6.06 4.55 2.49
CA ALA A 33 -5.12 3.93 3.43
C ALA A 33 -4.09 2.96 2.78
N PHE A 34 -4.26 2.63 1.50
CA PHE A 34 -3.37 1.78 0.72
C PHE A 34 -2.32 2.54 -0.10
N ASP A 35 -2.37 3.87 -0.19
CA ASP A 35 -1.42 4.62 -1.03
C ASP A 35 0.01 4.62 -0.45
N SER A 36 0.13 4.46 0.86
CA SER A 36 1.41 4.46 1.60
C SER A 36 1.63 3.14 2.34
N ASN A 37 2.86 2.63 2.33
CA ASN A 37 3.24 1.45 3.10
C ASN A 37 3.21 1.74 4.62
N PRO A 38 2.35 1.07 5.42
CA PRO A 38 2.28 1.28 6.88
C PRO A 38 3.43 0.60 7.63
N VAL A 39 4.20 -0.28 6.98
CA VAL A 39 5.33 -1.00 7.56
C VAL A 39 6.63 -0.27 7.24
N ALA A 40 7.34 0.15 8.29
CA ALA A 40 8.65 0.79 8.14
C ALA A 40 9.66 -0.11 7.39
N ALA A 41 10.49 0.50 6.55
CA ALA A 41 11.57 -0.15 5.82
C ALA A 41 12.81 -0.35 6.72
N THR A 42 12.66 -1.11 7.80
CA THR A 42 13.79 -1.52 8.65
C THR A 42 14.61 -2.62 7.98
N GLU A 43 15.83 -2.86 8.44
CA GLU A 43 16.67 -3.97 7.97
C GLU A 43 15.94 -5.32 8.09
N ASP A 44 15.26 -5.57 9.21
CA ASP A 44 14.46 -6.79 9.44
C ASP A 44 13.30 -6.92 8.45
N SER A 45 12.65 -5.80 8.12
CA SER A 45 11.54 -5.73 7.16
C SER A 45 12.02 -6.09 5.76
N VAL A 46 13.14 -5.51 5.33
CA VAL A 46 13.77 -5.80 4.04
C VAL A 46 14.28 -7.25 3.98
N ALA A 47 14.93 -7.74 5.04
CA ALA A 47 15.41 -9.11 5.12
C ALA A 47 14.27 -10.14 5.08
N THR A 48 13.14 -9.83 5.72
CA THR A 48 11.93 -10.65 5.64
C THR A 48 11.36 -10.66 4.22
N GLY A 49 11.25 -9.49 3.59
CA GLY A 49 10.85 -9.37 2.20
C GLY A 49 11.77 -10.15 1.24
N ALA A 50 13.08 -10.13 1.47
CA ALA A 50 14.06 -10.89 0.68
C ALA A 50 13.80 -12.41 0.73
N ARG A 51 13.57 -12.98 1.92
CA ARG A 51 13.25 -14.40 2.08
C ARG A 51 11.93 -14.75 1.39
N LEU A 52 10.91 -13.91 1.54
CA LEU A 52 9.62 -14.10 0.87
C LEU A 52 9.78 -14.06 -0.65
N TYR A 53 10.59 -13.13 -1.18
CA TYR A 53 10.85 -13.01 -2.61
C TYR A 53 11.53 -14.26 -3.17
N GLN A 54 12.56 -14.77 -2.47
CA GLN A 54 13.25 -16.00 -2.84
C GLN A 54 12.30 -17.21 -2.89
N ASN A 55 11.36 -17.31 -1.96
CA ASN A 55 10.46 -18.45 -1.87
C ASN A 55 9.27 -18.37 -2.86
N ASN A 56 8.82 -17.17 -3.21
CA ASN A 56 7.53 -16.98 -3.88
C ASN A 56 7.61 -16.27 -5.24
N CYS A 57 8.61 -15.41 -5.44
CA CYS A 57 8.62 -14.45 -6.56
C CYS A 57 9.74 -14.73 -7.57
N GLN A 58 10.91 -15.17 -7.10
CA GLN A 58 12.11 -15.30 -7.93
C GLN A 58 11.94 -16.30 -9.07
N VAL A 59 11.05 -17.29 -8.93
CA VAL A 59 10.83 -18.33 -9.94
C VAL A 59 10.37 -17.75 -11.29
N CYS A 60 9.66 -16.62 -11.25
CA CYS A 60 9.21 -15.91 -12.44
C CYS A 60 9.98 -14.61 -12.68
N HIS A 61 10.29 -13.87 -11.62
CA HIS A 61 10.95 -12.55 -11.71
C HIS A 61 12.48 -12.60 -11.69
N GLY A 62 13.08 -13.76 -11.48
CA GLY A 62 14.53 -13.94 -11.39
C GLY A 62 15.11 -13.48 -10.05
N PRO A 63 16.32 -13.93 -9.67
CA PRO A 63 16.97 -13.47 -8.43
C PRO A 63 17.40 -12.00 -8.49
N ASP A 64 17.63 -11.46 -9.68
CA ASP A 64 18.02 -10.06 -9.92
C ASP A 64 16.84 -9.16 -10.32
N GLY A 65 15.61 -9.67 -10.27
CA GLY A 65 14.40 -8.94 -10.58
C GLY A 65 14.20 -8.62 -12.07
N ARG A 66 15.08 -9.09 -12.97
CA ARG A 66 15.00 -8.77 -14.41
C ARG A 66 13.90 -9.53 -15.16
N GLY A 67 13.29 -10.52 -14.53
CA GLY A 67 12.23 -11.31 -15.14
C GLY A 67 12.69 -12.06 -16.40
N GLY A 68 11.77 -12.22 -17.36
CA GLY A 68 12.05 -12.91 -18.61
C GLY A 68 10.77 -13.34 -19.33
N ALA A 69 10.77 -14.54 -19.91
CA ALA A 69 9.61 -15.07 -20.61
C ALA A 69 8.36 -15.20 -19.73
N LEU A 70 8.51 -15.32 -18.40
CA LEU A 70 7.40 -15.52 -17.45
C LEU A 70 6.98 -14.27 -16.68
N ALA A 71 7.81 -13.24 -16.58
CA ALA A 71 7.46 -12.04 -15.83
C ALA A 71 8.19 -10.79 -16.33
N PRO A 72 7.69 -9.58 -16.07
CA PRO A 72 8.36 -8.34 -16.45
C PRO A 72 9.62 -8.08 -15.61
N ASP A 73 10.46 -7.19 -16.13
CA ASP A 73 11.63 -6.64 -15.42
C ASP A 73 11.18 -5.67 -14.32
N LEU A 74 11.24 -6.13 -13.07
CA LEU A 74 10.89 -5.32 -11.91
C LEU A 74 11.79 -4.09 -11.79
N THR A 75 13.04 -4.16 -12.21
CA THR A 75 14.00 -3.04 -12.11
C THR A 75 13.62 -1.84 -12.97
N LEU A 76 12.73 -2.02 -13.96
CA LEU A 76 12.13 -0.92 -14.76
C LEU A 76 10.81 -0.43 -14.17
N HIS A 77 10.11 -1.27 -13.43
CA HIS A 77 8.75 -0.99 -12.99
C HIS A 77 8.65 -0.54 -11.54
N ILE A 78 9.55 -0.94 -10.63
CA ILE A 78 9.45 -0.55 -9.22
C ILE A 78 9.45 0.98 -9.09
N SER A 79 10.43 1.69 -9.66
CA SER A 79 10.59 3.14 -9.48
C SER A 79 9.40 3.99 -9.97
N ILE A 80 8.56 3.48 -10.88
CA ILE A 80 7.45 4.24 -11.50
C ILE A 80 6.05 3.90 -10.93
N ARG A 81 5.96 2.96 -9.99
CA ARG A 81 4.69 2.55 -9.36
C ARG A 81 4.61 3.10 -7.95
N THR A 82 3.39 3.26 -7.42
CA THR A 82 3.16 3.57 -6.00
C THR A 82 3.25 2.31 -5.15
N ASP A 83 3.46 2.47 -3.84
CA ASP A 83 3.49 1.34 -2.91
C ASP A 83 2.17 0.58 -2.89
N GLY A 84 1.05 1.30 -2.87
CA GLY A 84 -0.28 0.71 -2.98
C GLY A 84 -0.50 -0.10 -4.25
N PHE A 85 0.03 0.37 -5.39
CA PHE A 85 -0.03 -0.39 -6.62
C PHE A 85 0.78 -1.69 -6.50
N LEU A 86 2.02 -1.64 -6.00
CA LEU A 86 2.85 -2.83 -5.82
C LEU A 86 2.19 -3.83 -4.87
N PHE A 87 1.70 -3.34 -3.73
CA PHE A 87 0.97 -4.15 -2.75
C PHE A 87 -0.28 -4.79 -3.35
N SER A 88 -1.06 -4.03 -4.13
CA SER A 88 -2.24 -4.56 -4.81
C SER A 88 -1.86 -5.66 -5.81
N ARG A 89 -0.77 -5.52 -6.57
CA ARG A 89 -0.33 -6.57 -7.50
C ARG A 89 0.21 -7.81 -6.81
N ILE A 90 0.88 -7.66 -5.67
CA ILE A 90 1.27 -8.81 -4.85
C ILE A 90 0.02 -9.49 -4.28
N SER A 91 -0.96 -8.71 -3.81
CA SER A 91 -2.17 -9.23 -3.18
C SER A 91 -3.10 -9.94 -4.17
N GLU A 92 -3.38 -9.30 -5.30
CA GLU A 92 -4.43 -9.70 -6.24
C GLU A 92 -3.89 -10.33 -7.54
N GLY A 93 -2.58 -10.26 -7.78
CA GLY A 93 -1.97 -10.73 -9.02
C GLY A 93 -2.33 -9.88 -10.24
N PHE A 94 -2.25 -10.49 -11.42
CA PHE A 94 -2.74 -9.94 -12.68
C PHE A 94 -3.82 -10.85 -13.26
N PRO A 95 -5.01 -10.31 -13.61
CA PRO A 95 -6.02 -11.10 -14.30
C PRO A 95 -5.50 -11.59 -15.65
N THR A 96 -5.90 -12.80 -16.02
CA THR A 96 -5.45 -13.52 -17.20
C THR A 96 -6.49 -13.40 -18.30
N ASP A 97 -6.60 -12.23 -18.90
CA ASP A 97 -7.49 -11.98 -20.04
C ASP A 97 -6.84 -12.50 -21.34
N GLY A 98 -6.51 -13.80 -21.33
CA GLY A 98 -6.26 -14.61 -22.53
C GLY A 98 -4.84 -14.62 -23.09
N ASP A 99 -3.98 -13.63 -22.79
CA ASP A 99 -2.66 -13.54 -23.45
C ASP A 99 -1.51 -13.02 -22.56
N GLN A 100 -1.73 -12.87 -21.24
CA GLN A 100 -0.72 -12.31 -20.34
C GLN A 100 -0.28 -13.30 -19.26
N LYS A 101 1.04 -13.38 -19.12
CA LYS A 101 1.79 -14.06 -18.07
C LYS A 101 1.10 -13.86 -16.70
N THR A 102 0.51 -14.92 -16.18
CA THR A 102 -0.25 -14.90 -14.93
C THR A 102 0.66 -14.67 -13.74
N MET A 103 0.54 -13.51 -13.08
CA MET A 103 1.02 -13.38 -11.70
C MET A 103 -0.10 -13.86 -10.77
N PRO A 104 0.12 -14.92 -9.97
CA PRO A 104 -0.89 -15.37 -9.02
C PRO A 104 -1.12 -14.34 -7.92
N ALA A 105 -2.32 -14.35 -7.34
CA ALA A 105 -2.61 -13.64 -6.11
C ALA A 105 -1.86 -14.31 -4.95
N PHE A 106 -1.26 -13.50 -4.06
CA PHE A 106 -0.60 -14.00 -2.85
C PHE A 106 -1.37 -13.71 -1.57
N LYS A 107 -2.57 -13.11 -1.66
CA LYS A 107 -3.29 -12.67 -0.46
C LYS A 107 -3.76 -13.79 0.46
N ASP A 108 -3.89 -14.99 -0.08
CA ASP A 108 -4.34 -16.18 0.65
C ASP A 108 -3.16 -16.99 1.21
N GLN A 109 -1.92 -16.73 0.72
CA GLN A 109 -0.70 -17.40 1.17
C GLN A 109 0.17 -16.53 2.10
N LEU A 110 0.12 -15.20 1.94
CA LEU A 110 0.93 -14.25 2.69
C LEU A 110 0.03 -13.30 3.46
N THR A 111 0.37 -13.03 4.71
CA THR A 111 -0.28 -11.99 5.51
C THR A 111 -0.09 -10.62 4.89
N GLU A 112 -0.95 -9.66 5.25
CA GLU A 112 -0.82 -8.28 4.77
C GLU A 112 0.55 -7.68 5.13
N THR A 113 1.03 -7.87 6.36
CA THR A 113 2.34 -7.38 6.80
C THR A 113 3.48 -7.99 5.99
N GLU A 114 3.42 -9.29 5.66
CA GLU A 114 4.41 -9.95 4.79
C GLU A 114 4.42 -9.38 3.37
N ARG A 115 3.25 -9.05 2.82
CA ARG A 115 3.17 -8.38 1.51
C ARG A 115 3.75 -6.97 1.54
N TRP A 116 3.64 -6.27 2.67
CA TRP A 116 4.32 -4.97 2.86
C TRP A 116 5.84 -5.10 3.04
N HIS A 117 6.33 -6.17 3.69
CA HIS A 117 7.76 -6.49 3.72
C HIS A 117 8.32 -6.74 2.32
N LEU A 118 7.56 -7.43 1.45
CA LEU A 118 7.92 -7.58 0.04
C LEU A 118 8.03 -6.21 -0.66
N VAL A 119 7.09 -5.29 -0.47
CA VAL A 119 7.17 -3.94 -1.07
C VAL A 119 8.45 -3.22 -0.62
N ASN A 120 8.78 -3.25 0.67
CA ASN A 120 10.03 -2.67 1.18
C ASN A 120 11.27 -3.28 0.53
N PHE A 121 11.34 -4.62 0.43
CA PHE A 121 12.43 -5.30 -0.25
C PHE A 121 12.55 -4.89 -1.73
N LEU A 122 11.43 -4.84 -2.47
CA LEU A 122 11.42 -4.45 -3.88
C LEU A 122 11.94 -3.01 -4.07
N ARG A 123 11.54 -2.09 -3.18
CA ARG A 123 12.01 -0.70 -3.16
C ARG A 123 13.49 -0.60 -2.88
N GLU A 124 13.99 -1.33 -1.90
CA GLU A 124 15.40 -1.27 -1.53
C GLU A 124 16.29 -1.92 -2.60
N THR A 125 15.84 -3.01 -3.20
CA THR A 125 16.69 -3.87 -4.04
C THR A 125 16.63 -3.52 -5.51
N PHE A 126 15.45 -3.16 -6.04
CA PHE A 126 15.24 -3.03 -7.48
C PHE A 126 14.89 -1.60 -7.92
N ARG A 127 14.85 -0.64 -7.00
CA ARG A 127 14.72 0.77 -7.36
C ARG A 127 16.01 1.23 -8.01
N ARG A 128 15.97 1.45 -9.33
CA ARG A 128 17.05 2.18 -9.98
C ARG A 128 16.96 3.67 -9.62
N PRO A 129 18.10 4.33 -9.34
CA PRO A 129 18.12 5.78 -9.36
C PRO A 129 17.69 6.28 -10.74
N PRO A 130 17.08 7.48 -10.84
CA PRO A 130 16.76 8.07 -12.13
C PRO A 130 18.04 8.10 -13.01
N PRO A 131 17.92 7.98 -14.34
CA PRO A 131 19.07 8.10 -15.23
C PRO A 131 19.81 9.41 -14.90
N ILE A 132 21.09 9.29 -14.54
CA ILE A 132 21.94 10.45 -14.29
C ILE A 132 22.03 11.19 -15.63
N LEU A 133 21.52 12.42 -15.70
CA LEU A 133 21.66 13.23 -16.90
C LEU A 133 23.16 13.51 -17.11
N PRO A 134 23.65 13.61 -18.35
CA PRO A 134 25.07 13.82 -18.63
C PRO A 134 25.69 15.04 -17.91
N GLU A 135 24.86 16.02 -17.51
CA GLU A 135 25.26 17.23 -16.80
C GLU A 135 25.64 17.02 -15.32
N GLU A 136 25.23 15.91 -14.69
CA GLU A 136 25.57 15.58 -13.30
C GLU A 136 26.82 14.67 -13.22
N MET A 137 27.21 14.02 -14.32
CA MET A 137 28.41 13.17 -14.40
C MET A 137 29.72 13.96 -14.61
N SER A 138 29.64 15.28 -14.81
CA SER A 138 30.79 16.16 -15.08
C SER A 138 31.23 17.01 -13.88
N GLN A 139 30.69 16.74 -12.68
CA GLN A 139 31.09 17.35 -11.42
C GLN A 139 31.88 16.36 -10.57
#